data_AF-A0A7Y2MQ87-F1
#
_entry.id   AF-A0A7Y2MQ87-F1
#
_cell.length_a   1.000
_cell.length_b   1.000
_cell.length_c   1.000
_cell.angle_alpha   90.00
_cell.angle_beta   90.00
_cell.angle_gamma   90.00
#
_symmetry.space_group_name_H-M   'P 1'
#
loop_
_entity.id
_entity.type
_entity.pdbx_description
1 polymer ?
#
loop_
_entity_poly.entity_id
_entity_poly.type
_entity_poly.pdbx_seq_one_letter_code
_entity_poly.pdbx_strand_id
1 'polypeptide(L)'
;MNRIVLTFIAVVTLLNCSVTQTMTEQSTLDHSVIKASMIKALEWQEAHPIIAIAPTDWTNGAYYTGVARAHKATKDMMYMAALKNQGYWNNWNTFKRLHHADDVAISYSYLYVDMTDGRRNFVDLEPTKAFLDAHLYEPDAWKEGKDKSEMGKTILWWWCDALFMAPPVLNLYAKHKKEPKYLDDMHKFY
;
A
#
# COMPACT_ATOMS: atom_id res chain seq x y z
N MET A 1 -60.36 -36.45 5.09
CA MET A 1 -59.15 -35.79 5.64
C MET A 1 -59.56 -34.38 6.03
N ASN A 2 -59.76 -34.15 7.33
CA ASN A 2 -60.63 -33.09 7.85
C ASN A 2 -60.07 -31.69 7.62
N ARG A 3 -60.94 -30.76 7.17
CA ARG A 3 -60.67 -29.31 7.02
C ARG A 3 -59.94 -28.73 8.24
N ILE A 4 -60.21 -29.24 9.44
CA ILE A 4 -59.60 -28.86 10.72
C ILE A 4 -58.07 -29.08 10.73
N VAL A 5 -57.57 -30.16 10.12
CA VAL A 5 -56.13 -30.46 10.05
C VAL A 5 -55.42 -29.50 9.10
N LEU A 6 -56.06 -29.12 7.98
CA LEU A 6 -55.53 -28.10 7.07
C LEU A 6 -55.53 -26.70 7.71
N THR A 7 -56.52 -26.37 8.53
CA THR A 7 -56.56 -25.06 9.22
C THR A 7 -55.47 -24.97 10.29
N PHE A 8 -55.19 -26.07 11.01
CA PHE A 8 -54.14 -26.09 12.03
C PHE A 8 -52.73 -25.95 11.44
N ILE A 9 -52.46 -26.57 10.28
CA ILE A 9 -51.17 -26.45 9.59
C ILE A 9 -50.94 -25.03 9.07
N ALA A 10 -51.99 -24.33 8.60
CA ALA A 10 -51.89 -22.95 8.14
C ALA A 10 -51.65 -21.93 9.27
N VAL A 11 -52.12 -22.20 10.49
CA VAL A 11 -51.89 -21.32 11.65
C VAL A 11 -50.47 -21.48 12.20
N VAL A 12 -49.91 -22.70 12.18
CA VAL A 12 -48.54 -22.97 12.66
C VAL A 12 -47.47 -22.43 11.71
N THR A 13 -47.74 -22.35 10.39
CA THR A 13 -46.82 -21.71 9.44
C THR A 13 -46.82 -20.17 9.51
N LEU A 14 -47.89 -19.55 10.01
CA LEU A 14 -47.98 -18.08 10.16
C LEU A 14 -47.31 -17.55 11.44
N LEU A 15 -47.10 -18.40 12.45
CA LEU A 15 -46.46 -18.01 13.72
C LEU A 15 -44.92 -18.09 13.72
N ASN A 16 -44.31 -18.70 12.69
CA ASN A 16 -42.84 -18.81 12.57
C ASN A 16 -42.18 -17.69 11.73
N CYS A 17 -42.94 -16.70 11.26
CA CYS A 17 -42.43 -15.62 10.41
C CYS A 17 -42.31 -14.24 11.09
N SER A 18 -42.31 -14.19 12.43
CA SER A 18 -42.27 -12.93 13.18
C SER A 18 -41.10 -12.81 14.16
N VAL A 19 -39.99 -13.48 13.88
CA VAL A 19 -38.69 -12.95 14.32
C VAL A 19 -38.24 -12.00 13.23
N THR A 20 -38.84 -10.81 13.20
CA THR A 20 -38.22 -9.67 12.54
C THR A 20 -36.90 -9.49 13.25
N GLN A 21 -35.80 -9.98 12.64
CA GLN A 21 -34.49 -9.47 12.99
C GLN A 21 -34.62 -7.96 12.81
N THR A 22 -34.61 -7.23 13.92
CA THR A 22 -34.22 -5.84 13.92
C THR A 22 -32.87 -5.86 13.20
N MET A 23 -32.89 -5.56 11.91
CA MET A 23 -31.67 -5.19 11.21
C MET A 23 -31.19 -4.00 12.03
N THR A 24 -30.18 -4.23 12.87
CA THR A 24 -29.46 -3.16 13.53
C THR A 24 -29.09 -2.24 12.40
N GLU A 25 -29.71 -1.05 12.37
CA GLU A 25 -29.36 0.03 11.49
C GLU A 25 -27.84 0.08 11.48
N GLN A 26 -27.22 -0.23 10.33
CA GLN A 26 -25.77 -0.33 10.22
C GLN A 26 -25.23 0.99 10.76
N SER A 27 -24.63 0.96 11.95
CA SER A 27 -24.24 2.17 12.66
C SER A 27 -23.44 3.00 11.67
N THR A 28 -23.91 4.20 11.36
CA THR A 28 -23.20 5.08 10.46
C THR A 28 -21.78 5.21 10.98
N LEU A 29 -20.80 4.82 10.15
CA LEU A 29 -19.40 4.80 10.55
C LEU A 29 -18.99 6.22 10.97
N ASP A 30 -18.71 6.42 12.25
CA ASP A 30 -18.33 7.74 12.76
C ASP A 30 -16.91 8.10 12.28
N HIS A 31 -16.84 9.08 11.37
CA HIS A 31 -15.59 9.56 10.81
C HIS A 31 -14.62 10.10 11.87
N SER A 32 -15.11 10.66 12.97
CA SER A 32 -14.26 11.17 14.06
C SER A 32 -13.58 10.02 14.81
N VAL A 33 -14.33 8.95 15.08
CA VAL A 33 -13.81 7.73 15.73
C VAL A 33 -12.79 7.03 14.82
N ILE A 34 -13.06 6.95 13.52
CA ILE A 34 -12.12 6.37 12.54
C ILE A 34 -10.82 7.20 12.51
N LYS A 35 -10.90 8.53 12.40
CA LYS A 35 -9.72 9.41 12.40
C LYS A 35 -8.90 9.25 13.67
N ALA A 36 -9.55 9.24 14.84
CA ALA A 36 -8.87 9.05 16.12
C ALA A 36 -8.19 7.68 16.21
N SER A 37 -8.81 6.64 15.66
CA SER A 37 -8.23 5.29 15.62
C SER A 37 -7.00 5.22 14.69
N MET A 38 -7.05 5.88 13.53
CA MET A 38 -5.92 5.96 12.60
C MET A 38 -4.73 6.71 13.22
N ILE A 39 -4.99 7.79 13.97
CA ILE A 39 -3.93 8.52 14.70
C ILE A 39 -3.31 7.65 15.79
N LYS A 40 -4.11 6.97 16.60
CA LYS A 40 -3.58 6.06 17.63
C LYS A 40 -2.71 4.96 17.02
N ALA A 41 -3.09 4.44 15.85
CA ALA A 41 -2.29 3.44 15.14
C ALA A 41 -0.96 4.03 14.63
N LEU A 42 -0.97 5.27 14.10
CA LEU A 42 0.25 5.99 13.72
C LEU A 42 1.16 6.17 14.94
N GLU A 43 0.65 6.77 16.02
CA GLU A 43 1.40 7.05 17.25
C GLU A 43 2.01 5.79 17.84
N TRP A 44 1.24 4.70 17.90
CA TRP A 44 1.73 3.42 18.38
C TRP A 44 2.87 2.90 17.50
N GLN A 45 2.73 2.94 16.17
CA GLN A 45 3.76 2.40 15.28
C GLN A 45 5.03 3.26 15.26
N GLU A 46 4.91 4.59 15.33
CA GLU A 46 6.06 5.52 15.42
C GLU A 46 6.81 5.37 16.76
N ALA A 47 6.12 4.98 17.84
CA ALA A 47 6.75 4.67 19.13
C ALA A 47 7.39 3.28 19.19
N HIS A 48 7.09 2.39 18.23
CA HIS A 48 7.58 1.01 18.18
C HIS A 48 8.13 0.69 16.79
N PRO A 49 9.21 1.35 16.34
CA PRO A 49 9.77 1.12 15.02
C PRO A 49 10.22 -0.34 14.88
N ILE A 50 9.79 -0.98 13.80
CA ILE A 50 10.19 -2.34 13.44
C ILE A 50 10.89 -2.32 12.09
N ILE A 51 11.99 -3.06 12.01
CA ILE A 51 12.85 -3.14 10.84
C ILE A 51 13.09 -4.62 10.56
N ALA A 52 12.85 -5.06 9.33
CA ALA A 52 13.25 -6.40 8.91
C ALA A 52 14.75 -6.43 8.61
N ILE A 53 15.23 -5.48 7.80
CA ILE A 53 16.63 -5.36 7.38
C ILE A 53 17.15 -3.93 7.53
N ALA A 54 16.39 -2.92 7.08
CA ALA A 54 16.77 -1.52 7.15
C ALA A 54 15.55 -0.59 7.26
N PRO A 55 15.70 0.65 7.76
CA PRO A 55 14.60 1.64 7.77
C PRO A 55 14.00 1.93 6.38
N THR A 56 14.74 1.64 5.31
CA THR A 56 14.32 1.84 3.91
C THR A 56 13.78 0.56 3.25
N ASP A 57 13.63 -0.54 4.00
CA ASP A 57 13.09 -1.79 3.46
C ASP A 57 11.58 -1.73 3.17
N TRP A 58 11.07 -2.79 2.54
CA TRP A 58 9.68 -2.87 2.10
C TRP A 58 8.66 -2.78 3.24
N THR A 59 9.02 -3.20 4.46
CA THR A 59 8.08 -3.15 5.60
C THR A 59 7.75 -1.71 5.94
N ASN A 60 8.79 -0.85 6.00
CA ASN A 60 8.64 0.58 6.17
C ASN A 60 8.04 1.25 4.92
N GLY A 61 8.38 0.77 3.71
CA GLY A 61 7.77 1.27 2.48
C GLY A 61 6.25 1.06 2.42
N ALA A 62 5.77 -0.11 2.82
CA ALA A 62 4.35 -0.41 2.93
C ALA A 62 3.68 0.42 4.03
N TYR A 63 4.31 0.50 5.21
CA TYR A 63 3.83 1.30 6.32
C TYR A 63 3.64 2.78 5.93
N TYR A 64 4.70 3.42 5.42
CA TYR A 64 4.65 4.84 5.04
C TYR A 64 3.79 5.11 3.79
N THR A 65 3.55 4.10 2.94
CA THR A 65 2.49 4.19 1.92
C THR A 65 1.11 4.37 2.56
N GLY A 66 0.80 3.60 3.61
CA GLY A 66 -0.41 3.77 4.41
C GLY A 66 -0.52 5.16 5.04
N VAL A 67 0.56 5.63 5.67
CA VAL A 67 0.66 6.98 6.25
C VAL A 67 0.42 8.07 5.20
N ALA A 68 0.99 7.93 3.99
CA ALA A 68 0.75 8.84 2.87
C ALA A 68 -0.72 8.87 2.42
N ARG A 69 -1.39 7.71 2.39
CA ARG A 69 -2.82 7.65 2.07
C ARG A 69 -3.69 8.25 3.18
N ALA A 70 -3.32 8.05 4.44
CA ALA A 70 -3.98 8.67 5.59
C ALA A 70 -3.86 10.21 5.55
N HIS A 71 -2.66 10.75 5.29
CA HIS A 71 -2.48 12.19 5.06
C HIS A 71 -3.34 12.68 3.90
N LYS A 72 -3.37 11.94 2.78
CA LYS A 72 -4.14 12.35 1.60
C LYS A 72 -5.63 12.51 1.91
N ALA A 73 -6.20 11.59 2.69
CA ALA A 73 -7.61 11.54 3.03
C ALA A 73 -8.00 12.53 4.14
N THR A 74 -7.13 12.72 5.13
CA THR A 74 -7.46 13.49 6.35
C THR A 74 -6.90 14.91 6.35
N LYS A 75 -5.81 15.15 5.61
CA LYS A 75 -4.97 16.36 5.66
C LYS A 75 -4.37 16.64 7.05
N ASP A 76 -4.36 15.64 7.93
CA ASP A 76 -3.82 15.78 9.27
C ASP A 76 -2.28 15.80 9.23
N MET A 77 -1.69 16.89 9.72
CA MET A 77 -0.26 17.16 9.62
C MET A 77 0.60 16.20 10.45
N MET A 78 0.03 15.42 11.38
CA MET A 78 0.80 14.36 12.07
C MET A 78 1.32 13.32 11.09
N TYR A 79 0.52 12.91 10.10
CA TYR A 79 0.97 11.98 9.07
C TYR A 79 2.08 12.60 8.21
N MET A 80 1.96 13.88 7.83
CA MET A 80 3.00 14.58 7.07
C MET A 80 4.28 14.73 7.87
N ALA A 81 4.20 14.98 9.18
CA ALA A 81 5.37 15.03 10.05
C ALA A 81 6.12 13.70 10.07
N ALA A 82 5.42 12.57 10.26
CA ALA A 82 6.02 11.23 10.20
C ALA A 82 6.71 10.97 8.85
N LEU A 83 6.04 11.27 7.74
CA LEU A 83 6.58 11.09 6.38
C LEU A 83 7.85 11.91 6.13
N LYS A 84 7.91 13.14 6.64
CA LYS A 84 9.07 14.02 6.48
C LYS A 84 10.23 13.60 7.39
N ASN A 85 9.93 13.15 8.60
CA ASN A 85 10.94 12.69 9.55
C ASN A 85 11.67 11.46 9.01
N GLN A 86 10.95 10.41 8.61
CA GLN A 86 11.60 9.21 8.07
C GLN A 86 12.39 9.51 6.78
N GLY A 87 11.87 10.37 5.91
CA GLY A 87 12.55 10.74 4.66
C GLY A 87 13.86 11.48 4.92
N TYR A 88 13.85 12.41 5.89
CA TYR A 88 15.05 13.09 6.36
C TYR A 88 16.08 12.10 6.94
N TRP A 89 15.66 11.22 7.86
CA TRP A 89 16.57 10.25 8.49
C TRP A 89 17.16 9.23 7.52
N ASN A 90 16.41 8.88 6.47
CA ASN A 90 16.86 7.98 5.41
C ASN A 90 17.71 8.69 4.35
N ASN A 91 17.91 10.02 4.47
CA ASN A 91 18.50 10.87 3.43
C ASN A 91 17.84 10.64 2.05
N TRP A 92 16.53 10.38 2.04
CA TRP A 92 15.72 10.10 0.85
C TRP A 92 16.21 8.92 -0.01
N ASN A 93 17.01 8.00 0.57
CA ASN A 93 17.51 6.83 -0.16
C ASN A 93 16.50 5.69 -0.21
N THR A 94 16.57 4.91 -1.29
CA THR A 94 16.04 3.55 -1.38
C THR A 94 16.89 2.58 -0.53
N PHE A 95 16.49 1.31 -0.47
CA PHE A 95 17.41 0.26 -0.01
C PHE A 95 18.33 -0.19 -1.17
N LYS A 96 19.28 -1.09 -0.88
CA LYS A 96 20.52 -1.22 -1.68
C LYS A 96 20.47 -2.21 -2.86
N ARG A 97 19.49 -3.10 -2.92
CA ARG A 97 19.39 -4.18 -3.93
C ARG A 97 18.61 -3.66 -5.13
N LEU A 98 19.31 -3.05 -6.09
CA LEU A 98 18.71 -2.34 -7.24
C LEU A 98 17.77 -3.19 -8.10
N HIS A 99 17.92 -4.51 -8.12
CA HIS A 99 17.04 -5.41 -8.88
C HIS A 99 15.91 -6.02 -8.04
N HIS A 100 15.80 -5.70 -6.74
CA HIS A 100 14.80 -6.26 -5.84
C HIS A 100 13.65 -5.27 -5.60
N ALA A 101 12.44 -5.59 -6.06
CA ALA A 101 11.29 -4.67 -5.99
C ALA A 101 11.01 -4.09 -4.59
N ASP A 102 11.18 -4.89 -3.53
CA ASP A 102 11.11 -4.45 -2.13
C ASP A 102 11.87 -3.15 -1.82
N ASP A 103 13.05 -2.98 -2.40
CA ASP A 103 14.01 -1.96 -2.00
C ASP A 103 13.63 -0.55 -2.48
N VAL A 104 12.60 -0.44 -3.33
CA VAL A 104 12.06 0.84 -3.81
C VAL A 104 10.75 1.25 -3.16
N ALA A 105 10.10 0.36 -2.40
CA ALA A 105 8.75 0.61 -1.86
C ALA A 105 8.69 1.91 -1.03
N ILE A 106 9.77 2.22 -0.28
CA ILE A 106 9.89 3.44 0.53
C ILE A 106 9.77 4.73 -0.29
N SER A 107 10.18 4.71 -1.57
CA SER A 107 10.12 5.88 -2.46
C SER A 107 8.70 6.36 -2.75
N TYR A 108 7.67 5.54 -2.54
CA TYR A 108 6.29 6.02 -2.62
C TYR A 108 6.05 7.20 -1.66
N SER A 109 6.58 7.07 -0.43
CA SER A 109 6.46 8.11 0.60
C SER A 109 7.24 9.37 0.23
N TYR A 110 8.43 9.23 -0.37
CA TYR A 110 9.26 10.36 -0.80
C TYR A 110 8.59 11.15 -1.93
N LEU A 111 8.13 10.44 -2.96
CA LEU A 111 7.37 11.03 -4.07
C LEU A 111 6.11 11.73 -3.55
N TYR A 112 5.41 11.13 -2.60
CA TYR A 112 4.24 11.74 -2.00
C TYR A 112 4.57 13.06 -1.31
N VAL A 113 5.63 13.12 -0.49
CA VAL A 113 6.08 14.34 0.18
C VAL A 113 6.45 15.40 -0.86
N ASP A 114 7.27 15.07 -1.85
CA ASP A 114 7.72 16.02 -2.88
C ASP A 114 6.55 16.65 -3.65
N MET A 115 5.53 15.83 -3.96
CA MET A 115 4.34 16.27 -4.68
C MET A 115 3.36 17.10 -3.85
N THR A 116 3.42 17.05 -2.51
CA THR A 116 2.36 17.61 -1.65
C THR A 116 2.82 18.65 -0.64
N ASP A 117 4.10 18.64 -0.24
CA ASP A 117 4.64 19.58 0.75
C ASP A 117 4.89 20.99 0.17
N GLY A 118 5.06 21.10 -1.15
CA GLY A 118 5.18 22.38 -1.87
C GLY A 118 6.50 23.12 -1.69
N ARG A 119 7.39 22.67 -0.79
CA ARG A 119 8.74 23.23 -0.65
C ARG A 119 9.66 22.69 -1.74
N ARG A 120 10.20 23.61 -2.53
CA ARG A 120 11.17 23.28 -3.58
C ARG A 120 12.43 22.68 -2.98
N ASN A 121 12.95 21.62 -3.60
CA ASN A 121 14.21 20.96 -3.26
C ASN A 121 14.24 20.43 -1.81
N PHE A 122 13.09 20.10 -1.23
CA PHE A 122 13.04 19.49 0.10
C PHE A 122 13.32 17.99 0.07
N VAL A 123 12.87 17.31 -0.97
CA VAL A 123 13.06 15.87 -1.19
C VAL A 123 14.11 15.68 -2.27
N ASP A 124 15.10 14.82 -2.02
CA ASP A 124 16.00 14.34 -3.05
C ASP A 124 15.41 13.08 -3.70
N LEU A 125 15.08 13.16 -5.00
CA LEU A 125 14.53 12.04 -5.76
C LEU A 125 15.57 11.37 -6.68
N GLU A 126 16.83 11.81 -6.67
CA GLU A 126 17.89 11.17 -7.45
C GLU A 126 18.12 9.70 -7.06
N PRO A 127 18.16 9.31 -5.76
CA PRO A 127 18.27 7.89 -5.40
C PRO A 127 17.10 7.04 -5.92
N THR A 128 15.89 7.61 -5.92
CA THR A 128 14.71 6.93 -6.48
C THR A 128 14.86 6.75 -7.99
N LYS A 129 15.27 7.81 -8.71
CA LYS A 129 15.52 7.73 -10.16
C LYS A 129 16.57 6.68 -10.50
N ALA A 130 17.71 6.72 -9.82
CA ALA A 130 18.82 5.79 -10.03
C ALA A 130 18.38 4.34 -9.81
N PHE A 131 17.59 4.08 -8.76
CA PHE A 131 17.00 2.77 -8.54
C PHE A 131 16.11 2.34 -9.71
N LEU A 132 15.15 3.18 -10.13
CA LEU A 132 14.21 2.82 -11.20
C LEU A 132 14.92 2.53 -12.53
N ASP A 133 15.94 3.32 -12.86
CA ASP A 133 16.75 3.12 -14.06
C ASP A 133 17.51 1.80 -14.01
N ALA A 134 18.21 1.51 -12.90
CA ALA A 134 18.93 0.25 -12.73
C ALA A 134 17.98 -0.95 -12.72
N HIS A 135 16.87 -0.86 -11.98
CA HIS A 135 15.88 -1.93 -11.84
C HIS A 135 15.32 -2.39 -13.18
N LEU A 136 14.93 -1.43 -14.04
CA LEU A 136 14.32 -1.73 -15.33
C LEU A 136 15.38 -2.10 -16.39
N TYR A 137 16.50 -1.39 -16.45
CA TYR A 137 17.36 -1.40 -17.64
C TYR A 137 18.68 -2.16 -17.48
N GLU A 138 19.20 -2.34 -16.28
CA GLU A 138 20.43 -3.11 -16.10
C GLU A 138 20.17 -4.62 -16.23
N PRO A 139 21.13 -5.41 -16.74
CA PRO A 139 21.02 -6.87 -16.72
C PRO A 139 20.86 -7.40 -15.30
N ASP A 140 20.01 -8.40 -15.12
CA ASP A 140 19.77 -9.06 -13.83
C ASP A 140 19.51 -10.55 -14.03
N ALA A 141 19.92 -11.36 -13.04
CA ALA A 141 19.81 -12.81 -13.09
C ALA A 141 18.36 -13.31 -13.19
N TRP A 142 17.40 -12.59 -12.61
CA TRP A 142 15.98 -12.95 -12.74
C TRP A 142 15.46 -12.66 -14.13
N LYS A 143 15.82 -11.50 -14.71
CA LYS A 143 15.48 -11.15 -16.10
C LYS A 143 16.08 -12.10 -17.14
N GLU A 144 17.19 -12.76 -16.83
CA GLU A 144 17.78 -13.79 -17.70
C GLU A 144 16.93 -15.08 -17.78
N GLY A 145 16.05 -15.32 -16.82
CA GLY A 145 15.14 -16.46 -16.86
C GLY A 145 15.79 -17.82 -16.64
N LYS A 146 16.99 -17.87 -16.05
CA LYS A 146 17.81 -19.10 -15.94
C LYS A 146 17.71 -19.82 -14.60
N ASP A 147 16.96 -19.29 -13.63
CA ASP A 147 16.81 -19.93 -12.33
C ASP A 147 15.98 -21.23 -12.46
N LYS A 148 16.64 -22.37 -12.20
CA LYS A 148 16.05 -23.72 -12.23
C LYS A 148 15.71 -24.24 -10.84
N SER A 149 15.86 -23.43 -9.80
CA SER A 149 15.46 -23.79 -8.43
C SER A 149 13.94 -23.87 -8.32
N GLU A 150 13.45 -24.50 -7.25
CA GLU A 150 12.01 -24.58 -6.96
C GLU A 150 11.35 -23.20 -6.81
N MET A 151 12.12 -22.15 -6.48
CA MET A 151 11.60 -20.78 -6.39
C MET A 151 11.33 -20.13 -7.75
N GLY A 152 11.87 -20.65 -8.86
CA GLY A 152 11.53 -20.21 -10.21
C GLY A 152 11.69 -18.71 -10.46
N LYS A 153 12.78 -18.08 -10.00
CA LYS A 153 13.01 -16.63 -10.13
C LYS A 153 13.43 -16.24 -11.55
N THR A 154 12.52 -16.40 -12.50
CA THR A 154 12.80 -16.28 -13.94
C THR A 154 12.25 -15.02 -14.60
N ILE A 155 11.71 -14.10 -13.82
CA ILE A 155 11.26 -12.77 -14.25
C ILE A 155 11.57 -11.75 -13.14
N LEU A 156 11.66 -10.45 -13.47
CA LEU A 156 12.01 -9.40 -12.50
C LEU A 156 11.09 -9.38 -11.27
N TRP A 157 9.78 -9.54 -11.49
CA TRP A 157 8.76 -9.59 -10.45
C TRP A 157 8.17 -11.00 -10.34
N TRP A 158 9.00 -11.96 -9.94
CA TRP A 158 8.65 -13.38 -9.87
C TRP A 158 7.75 -13.75 -8.68
N TRP A 159 7.50 -12.82 -7.76
CA TRP A 159 6.55 -12.98 -6.65
C TRP A 159 5.51 -11.87 -6.67
N CYS A 160 4.27 -12.17 -6.26
CA CYS A 160 3.15 -11.25 -6.46
C CYS A 160 3.23 -9.98 -5.61
N ASP A 161 3.89 -10.01 -4.45
CA ASP A 161 4.04 -8.86 -3.56
C ASP A 161 4.83 -7.73 -4.25
N ALA A 162 5.74 -8.07 -5.17
CA ALA A 162 6.49 -7.11 -5.99
C ALA A 162 5.57 -6.15 -6.75
N LEU A 163 4.35 -6.57 -7.09
CA LEU A 163 3.36 -5.76 -7.79
C LEU A 163 2.80 -4.62 -6.93
N PHE A 164 2.96 -4.68 -5.61
CA PHE A 164 2.73 -3.56 -4.70
C PHE A 164 3.99 -2.71 -4.51
N MET A 165 5.17 -3.32 -4.48
CA MET A 165 6.42 -2.64 -4.10
C MET A 165 6.91 -1.65 -5.17
N ALA A 166 6.97 -2.07 -6.44
CA ALA A 166 7.57 -1.27 -7.52
C ALA A 166 6.56 -0.52 -8.41
N PRO A 167 5.47 -1.14 -8.91
CA PRO A 167 4.56 -0.47 -9.86
C PRO A 167 3.95 0.85 -9.36
N PRO A 168 3.49 1.00 -8.10
CA PRO A 168 2.97 2.27 -7.61
C PRO A 168 4.02 3.39 -7.61
N VAL A 169 5.28 3.06 -7.36
CA VAL A 169 6.41 4.01 -7.39
C VAL A 169 6.71 4.43 -8.83
N LEU A 170 6.84 3.47 -9.75
CA LEU A 170 7.03 3.73 -11.18
C LEU A 170 5.95 4.64 -11.74
N ASN A 171 4.68 4.33 -11.45
CA ASN A 171 3.55 5.14 -11.91
C ASN A 171 3.57 6.56 -11.33
N LEU A 172 3.84 6.70 -10.03
CA LEU A 172 3.86 8.01 -9.39
C LEU A 172 5.06 8.85 -9.86
N TYR A 173 6.23 8.24 -10.03
CA TYR A 173 7.43 8.87 -10.57
C TYR A 173 7.20 9.32 -12.02
N ALA A 174 6.70 8.45 -12.88
CA ALA A 174 6.39 8.75 -14.28
C ALA A 174 5.44 9.95 -14.40
N LYS A 175 4.37 9.96 -13.60
CA LYS A 175 3.42 11.07 -13.54
C LYS A 175 4.08 12.37 -13.06
N HIS A 176 4.87 12.31 -12.01
CA HIS A 176 5.48 13.48 -11.39
C HIS A 176 6.57 14.12 -12.27
N LYS A 177 7.42 13.30 -12.91
CA LYS A 177 8.50 13.75 -13.80
C LYS A 177 8.08 13.88 -15.29
N LYS A 178 6.87 13.45 -15.64
CA LYS A 178 6.35 13.41 -17.02
C LYS A 178 7.19 12.52 -17.95
N GLU A 179 7.62 11.38 -17.44
CA GLU A 179 8.43 10.39 -18.17
C GLU A 179 7.61 9.10 -18.41
N PRO A 180 6.77 9.04 -19.47
CA PRO A 180 5.86 7.92 -19.69
C PRO A 180 6.56 6.58 -19.98
N LYS A 181 7.82 6.60 -20.41
CA LYS A 181 8.62 5.37 -20.63
C LYS A 181 8.59 4.40 -19.44
N TYR A 182 8.56 4.91 -18.21
CA TYR A 182 8.51 4.08 -17.01
C TYR A 182 7.18 3.33 -16.88
N LEU A 183 6.08 3.83 -17.45
CA LEU A 183 4.79 3.13 -17.50
C LEU A 183 4.82 2.01 -18.54
N ASP A 184 5.42 2.26 -19.71
CA ASP A 184 5.57 1.25 -20.75
C ASP A 184 6.44 0.08 -20.26
N ASP A 185 7.52 0.38 -19.55
CA ASP A 185 8.40 -0.63 -18.97
C ASP A 185 7.77 -1.34 -17.77
N MET A 186 7.03 -0.61 -16.91
CA MET A 186 6.22 -1.23 -15.85
C MET A 186 5.25 -2.25 -16.43
N HIS A 187 4.58 -1.93 -17.54
CA HIS A 187 3.61 -2.83 -18.18
C HIS A 187 4.25 -4.12 -18.73
N LYS A 188 5.52 -4.10 -19.13
CA LYS A 188 6.23 -5.31 -19.61
C LYS A 188 6.44 -6.35 -18.51
N PHE A 189 6.51 -5.93 -17.25
CA PHE A 189 6.79 -6.78 -16.10
C PHE A 189 5.54 -7.10 -15.24
N TYR A 190 4.41 -6.43 -15.50
CA TYR A 190 3.14 -6.59 -14.78
C TYR A 190 2.28 -7.71 -15.39
#